data_AF-A0AAD8C5U9-F1
#
_entry.id   AF-A0AAD8C5U9-F1
#
_cell.length_a   1.000
_cell.length_b   1.000
_cell.length_c   1.000
_cell.angle_alpha   90.00
_cell.angle_beta   90.00
_cell.angle_gamma   90.00
#
_symmetry.space_group_name_H-M   'P 1'
#
loop_
_entity.id
_entity.type
_entity.pdbx_description
1 polymer ?
#
loop_
_entity_poly.entity_id
_entity_poly.type
_entity_poly.pdbx_seq_one_letter_code
_entity_poly.pdbx_strand_id
1 'polypeptide(L)'
;MAATSQLNVVSNGLAKIKFLLKYFIHAALFVVASKLQDSTCTQLDSCTCSFGNGTLLDLSPLAFKSRPRFVLDGIQFQYLYNPCFNFTFGECENVSMCQYQNVAGNYFVLGTQDSAYFVTDTDDDHIVFLLYSHTDSYGFTR
;
A
#
# COMPACT_ATOMS: atom_id res chain seq x y z
N MET A 1 -48.13 -53.52 -14.35
CA MET A 1 -47.91 -52.11 -14.77
C MET A 1 -47.39 -51.23 -13.60
N ALA A 2 -46.34 -51.65 -12.88
CA ALA A 2 -45.82 -50.87 -11.72
C ALA A 2 -44.31 -50.58 -11.76
N ALA A 3 -43.55 -51.19 -12.67
CA ALA A 3 -42.10 -51.03 -12.74
C ALA A 3 -41.64 -49.73 -13.44
N THR A 4 -42.46 -49.20 -14.36
CA THR A 4 -42.12 -48.03 -15.18
C THR A 4 -42.20 -46.70 -14.42
N SER A 5 -42.99 -46.60 -13.35
CA SER A 5 -43.09 -45.37 -12.55
C SER A 5 -41.89 -45.18 -11.61
N GLN A 6 -41.37 -46.27 -11.02
CA GLN A 6 -40.26 -46.24 -10.07
C GLN A 6 -38.92 -45.82 -10.74
N LEU A 7 -38.66 -46.31 -11.96
CA LEU A 7 -37.47 -45.93 -12.74
C LEU A 7 -37.44 -44.45 -13.13
N ASN A 8 -38.61 -43.89 -13.47
CA ASN A 8 -38.73 -42.46 -13.81
C ASN A 8 -38.51 -41.54 -12.60
N VAL A 9 -38.89 -41.98 -11.40
CA VAL A 9 -38.65 -41.22 -10.16
C VAL A 9 -37.16 -41.18 -9.81
N VAL A 10 -36.46 -42.32 -9.90
CA VAL A 10 -35.02 -42.41 -9.62
C VAL A 10 -34.18 -41.63 -10.65
N SER A 11 -34.52 -41.72 -11.93
CA SER A 11 -33.87 -40.99 -13.04
C SER A 11 -33.95 -39.46 -12.85
N ASN A 12 -35.15 -38.95 -12.54
CA ASN A 12 -35.36 -37.52 -12.31
C ASN A 12 -34.66 -37.00 -11.05
N GLY A 13 -34.55 -37.82 -10.00
CA GLY A 13 -33.78 -37.48 -8.79
C GLY A 13 -32.28 -37.35 -9.08
N LEU A 14 -31.71 -38.29 -9.83
CA LEU A 14 -30.29 -38.28 -10.18
C LEU A 14 -29.91 -37.10 -11.09
N ALA A 15 -30.78 -36.72 -12.02
CA ALA A 15 -30.60 -35.56 -12.88
C ALA A 15 -30.60 -34.23 -12.09
N LYS A 16 -31.51 -34.10 -11.12
CA LYS A 16 -31.56 -32.93 -10.21
C LYS A 16 -30.32 -32.84 -9.33
N ILE A 17 -29.85 -33.95 -8.76
CA ILE A 17 -28.63 -34.00 -7.94
C ILE A 17 -27.41 -33.58 -8.76
N LYS A 18 -27.27 -34.04 -10.01
CA LYS A 18 -26.19 -33.63 -10.92
C LYS A 18 -26.24 -32.15 -11.28
N PHE A 19 -27.44 -31.59 -11.50
CA PHE A 19 -27.62 -30.17 -11.78
C PHE A 19 -27.26 -29.30 -10.56
N LEU A 20 -27.71 -29.70 -9.36
CA LEU A 20 -27.38 -29.04 -8.10
C LEU A 20 -25.86 -29.11 -7.82
N LEU A 21 -25.22 -30.27 -7.98
CA LEU A 21 -23.77 -30.43 -7.84
C LEU A 21 -22.99 -29.54 -8.81
N LYS A 22 -23.39 -29.46 -10.08
CA LYS A 22 -22.75 -28.56 -11.05
C LYS A 22 -22.89 -27.09 -10.65
N TYR A 23 -24.08 -26.68 -10.19
CA TYR A 23 -24.33 -25.31 -9.74
C TYR A 23 -23.51 -24.98 -8.49
N PHE A 24 -23.43 -25.90 -7.53
CA PHE A 24 -22.59 -25.77 -6.35
C PHE A 24 -21.10 -25.68 -6.69
N ILE A 25 -20.61 -26.49 -7.62
CA ILE A 25 -19.21 -26.43 -8.08
C ILE A 25 -18.91 -25.11 -8.78
N HIS A 26 -19.80 -24.62 -9.66
CA HIS A 26 -19.62 -23.32 -10.32
C HIS A 26 -19.69 -22.15 -9.34
N ALA A 27 -20.63 -22.18 -8.40
CA ALA A 27 -20.74 -21.15 -7.36
C ALA A 27 -19.50 -21.14 -6.45
N ALA A 28 -19.01 -22.31 -6.03
CA ALA A 28 -17.77 -22.42 -5.27
C ALA A 28 -16.55 -21.93 -6.05
N LEU A 29 -16.45 -22.23 -7.35
CA LEU A 29 -15.36 -21.75 -8.21
C LEU A 29 -15.38 -20.22 -8.36
N PHE A 30 -16.58 -19.62 -8.46
CA PHE A 30 -16.75 -18.17 -8.55
C PHE A 30 -16.38 -17.46 -7.24
N VAL A 31 -16.74 -18.05 -6.08
CA VAL A 31 -16.41 -17.49 -4.75
C VAL A 31 -14.90 -17.52 -4.46
N VAL A 32 -14.17 -18.53 -4.97
CA VAL A 32 -12.71 -18.60 -4.80
C VAL A 32 -11.98 -17.56 -5.66
N ALA A 33 -12.49 -17.23 -6.85
CA ALA A 33 -11.89 -16.23 -7.73
C ALA A 33 -11.94 -14.81 -7.17
N SER A 34 -12.95 -14.47 -6.36
CA SER A 34 -13.12 -13.14 -5.76
C SER A 34 -12.15 -12.79 -4.62
N LYS A 35 -11.26 -13.70 -4.21
CA LYS A 35 -10.36 -13.52 -3.05
C LYS A 35 -8.92 -13.14 -3.40
N LEU A 36 -8.57 -13.05 -4.68
CA LEU A 36 -7.27 -12.52 -5.11
C LEU A 36 -7.33 -11.00 -5.21
N GLN A 37 -7.52 -10.33 -4.08
CA GLN A 37 -7.36 -8.88 -4.01
C GLN A 37 -5.90 -8.65 -3.64
N ASP A 38 -5.10 -8.20 -4.61
CA ASP A 38 -3.72 -7.81 -4.34
C ASP A 38 -3.74 -6.53 -3.50
N SER A 39 -3.51 -6.72 -2.20
CA SER A 39 -3.46 -5.67 -1.20
C SER A 39 -2.09 -4.99 -1.12
N THR A 40 -1.13 -5.47 -1.91
CA THR A 40 0.19 -4.83 -2.02
C THR A 40 0.06 -3.54 -2.80
N CYS A 41 0.53 -2.42 -2.23
CA CYS A 41 0.60 -1.18 -2.98
C CYS A 41 1.85 -1.20 -3.88
N THR A 42 1.64 -1.36 -5.17
CA THR A 42 2.73 -1.32 -6.16
C THR A 42 3.10 0.13 -6.42
N GLN A 43 4.31 0.52 -6.04
CA GLN A 43 4.81 1.88 -6.23
C GLN A 43 4.86 2.25 -7.71
N LEU A 44 4.32 3.44 -8.04
CA LEU A 44 4.35 4.00 -9.39
C LEU A 44 5.41 5.12 -9.49
N ASP A 45 5.51 5.96 -8.46
CA ASP A 45 6.53 6.99 -8.31
C ASP A 45 6.80 7.28 -6.81
N SER A 46 7.45 8.39 -6.47
CA SER A 46 7.75 8.74 -5.06
C SER A 46 6.53 9.17 -4.23
N CYS A 47 5.37 9.31 -4.87
CA CYS A 47 4.18 9.93 -4.31
C CYS A 47 2.92 9.06 -4.46
N THR A 48 2.92 8.14 -5.41
CA THR A 48 1.76 7.33 -5.77
C THR A 48 2.08 5.84 -5.80
N CYS A 49 1.10 5.04 -5.43
CA CYS A 49 1.13 3.59 -5.58
C CYS A 49 -0.27 3.05 -5.90
N SER A 50 -0.34 1.90 -6.59
CA SER A 50 -1.60 1.29 -7.01
C SER A 50 -1.77 -0.11 -6.44
N PHE A 51 -2.99 -0.44 -6.05
CA PHE A 51 -3.39 -1.78 -5.64
C PHE A 51 -3.91 -2.58 -6.84
N GLY A 52 -3.89 -3.91 -6.79
CA GLY A 52 -4.33 -4.74 -7.93
C GLY A 52 -5.83 -4.66 -8.24
N ASN A 53 -6.63 -4.06 -7.34
CA ASN A 53 -8.03 -3.72 -7.60
C ASN A 53 -8.21 -2.41 -8.41
N GLY A 54 -7.12 -1.73 -8.78
CA GLY A 54 -7.12 -0.46 -9.52
C GLY A 54 -7.24 0.80 -8.66
N THR A 55 -7.32 0.65 -7.33
CA THR A 55 -7.31 1.79 -6.41
C THR A 55 -5.95 2.46 -6.43
N LEU A 56 -5.93 3.79 -6.47
CA LEU A 56 -4.72 4.61 -6.43
C LEU A 56 -4.60 5.29 -5.06
N LEU A 57 -3.46 5.10 -4.41
CA LEU A 57 -3.03 5.94 -3.31
C LEU A 57 -2.21 7.10 -3.88
N ASP A 58 -2.70 8.33 -3.74
CA ASP A 58 -2.01 9.55 -4.17
C ASP A 58 -1.79 10.47 -2.98
N LEU A 59 -0.51 10.72 -2.66
CA LEU A 59 -0.11 11.59 -1.55
C LEU A 59 0.10 13.05 -1.97
N SER A 60 0.00 13.38 -3.26
CA SER A 60 0.21 14.73 -3.80
C SER A 60 -0.65 15.79 -3.11
N PRO A 61 -1.93 15.52 -2.75
CA PRO A 61 -2.77 16.49 -2.05
C PRO A 61 -2.26 16.84 -0.64
N LEU A 62 -1.43 15.99 -0.04
CA LEU A 62 -0.84 16.27 1.27
C LEU A 62 0.39 17.18 1.15
N ALA A 63 1.03 17.25 -0.02
CA ALA A 63 2.32 17.90 -0.20
C ALA A 63 2.23 19.41 -0.45
N PHE A 64 3.31 20.14 -0.14
CA PHE A 64 3.50 21.53 -0.60
C PHE A 64 4.67 21.63 -1.58
N LYS A 65 4.58 22.52 -2.57
CA LYS A 65 5.71 22.77 -3.47
C LYS A 65 6.78 23.59 -2.75
N SER A 66 8.04 23.14 -2.84
CA SER A 66 9.26 23.88 -2.46
C SER A 66 9.40 24.27 -0.99
N ARG A 67 8.57 23.73 -0.08
CA ARG A 67 8.65 23.98 1.36
C ARG A 67 8.13 22.78 2.15
N PRO A 68 8.58 22.56 3.39
CA PRO A 68 8.05 21.48 4.20
C PRO A 68 6.55 21.66 4.43
N ARG A 69 5.82 20.54 4.34
CA ARG A 69 4.39 20.50 4.66
C ARG A 69 4.17 20.39 6.16
N PHE A 70 4.97 19.54 6.79
CA PHE A 70 4.88 19.18 8.19
C PHE A 70 6.15 19.62 8.89
N VAL A 71 5.98 20.26 10.04
CA VAL A 71 7.07 20.67 10.92
C VAL A 71 6.70 20.19 12.32
N LEU A 72 7.61 19.43 12.93
CA LEU A 72 7.50 18.94 14.30
C LEU A 72 8.62 19.57 15.12
N ASP A 73 8.23 20.48 16.01
CA ASP A 73 9.16 21.18 16.89
C ASP A 73 9.36 20.41 18.19
N GLY A 74 10.61 20.09 18.50
CA GLY A 74 11.04 19.53 19.78
C GLY A 74 12.08 20.43 20.46
N ILE A 75 12.43 20.13 21.71
CA ILE A 75 13.40 20.93 22.48
C ILE A 75 14.78 20.86 21.83
N GLN A 76 15.26 19.65 21.51
CA GLN A 76 16.59 19.42 20.96
C GLN A 76 16.61 19.37 19.43
N PHE A 77 15.52 18.93 18.82
CA PHE A 77 15.43 18.68 17.39
C PHE A 77 14.13 19.24 16.81
N GLN A 78 14.22 19.77 15.61
CA GLN A 78 13.08 20.07 14.75
C GLN A 78 13.12 19.11 13.56
N TYR A 79 11.97 18.52 13.22
CA TYR A 79 11.84 17.64 12.05
C TYR A 79 10.94 18.30 11.02
N LEU A 80 11.40 18.36 9.78
CA LEU A 80 10.69 18.94 8.66
C LEU A 80 10.46 17.85 7.62
N TYR A 81 9.23 17.70 7.16
CA TYR A 81 8.84 16.65 6.24
C TYR A 81 7.92 17.20 5.14
N ASN A 82 8.11 16.70 3.93
CA ASN A 82 7.22 16.93 2.81
C ASN A 82 7.09 15.66 1.97
N PRO A 83 5.89 15.08 1.83
CA PRO A 83 5.70 14.02 0.84
C PRO A 83 5.86 14.60 -0.58
N CYS A 84 6.26 13.77 -1.54
CA CYS A 84 6.19 14.01 -2.99
C CYS A 84 7.06 15.12 -3.61
N PHE A 85 7.30 16.23 -2.91
CA PHE A 85 8.09 17.34 -3.41
C PHE A 85 9.32 17.58 -2.55
N ASN A 86 10.47 17.74 -3.22
CA ASN A 86 11.70 18.18 -2.57
C ASN A 86 11.52 19.58 -1.97
N PHE A 87 12.20 19.82 -0.86
CA PHE A 87 12.42 21.15 -0.31
C PHE A 87 13.88 21.33 0.12
N THR A 88 14.25 22.58 0.37
CA THR A 88 15.56 22.94 0.93
C THR A 88 15.37 23.72 2.22
N PHE A 89 16.14 23.36 3.25
CA PHE A 89 16.16 24.05 4.55
C PHE A 89 17.55 23.99 5.17
N GLY A 90 18.24 25.12 5.22
CA GLY A 90 19.65 25.15 5.64
C GLY A 90 20.50 24.26 4.75
N GLU A 91 21.25 23.34 5.35
CA GLU A 91 22.13 22.40 4.63
C GLU A 91 21.40 21.14 4.13
N CYS A 92 20.12 20.96 4.49
CA CYS A 92 19.30 19.92 3.89
C CYS A 92 18.80 20.39 2.51
N GLU A 93 19.49 20.01 1.45
CA GLU A 93 19.15 20.39 0.07
C GLU A 93 18.41 19.29 -0.69
N ASN A 94 17.32 19.66 -1.37
CA ASN A 94 16.52 18.75 -2.20
C ASN A 94 16.07 17.46 -1.48
N VAL A 95 15.56 17.59 -0.26
CA VAL A 95 15.20 16.46 0.62
C VAL A 95 13.69 16.25 0.72
N SER A 96 13.29 15.04 1.13
CA SER A 96 11.92 14.77 1.62
C SER A 96 11.80 15.01 3.13
N MET A 97 12.90 14.82 3.87
CA MET A 97 12.92 14.95 5.33
C MET A 97 14.27 15.50 5.83
N CYS A 98 14.18 16.47 6.74
CA CYS A 98 15.32 17.10 7.39
C CYS A 98 15.14 17.12 8.90
N GLN A 99 16.21 16.88 9.64
CA GLN A 99 16.31 17.15 11.07
C GLN A 99 17.26 18.31 11.31
N TYR A 100 16.83 19.27 12.12
CA TYR A 100 17.65 20.38 12.59
C TYR A 100 17.88 20.25 14.10
N GLN A 101 19.12 20.36 14.54
CA GLN A 101 19.50 20.31 15.95
C GLN A 101 19.56 21.72 16.54
N ASN A 102 18.59 22.08 17.37
CA ASN A 102 18.38 23.46 17.85
C ASN A 102 19.57 24.07 18.59
N VAL A 103 20.33 23.26 19.34
CA VAL A 103 21.42 23.74 20.20
C VAL A 103 22.72 23.93 19.41
N ALA A 104 23.07 22.96 18.58
CA ALA A 104 24.34 22.97 17.85
C ALA A 104 24.24 23.60 16.46
N GLY A 105 23.02 23.80 15.94
CA GLY A 105 22.77 24.36 14.61
C GLY A 105 23.04 23.37 13.46
N ASN A 106 23.17 22.08 13.74
CA ASN A 106 23.48 21.06 12.72
C ASN A 106 22.23 20.61 11.97
N TYR A 107 22.40 20.28 10.70
CA TYR A 107 21.37 19.72 9.83
C TYR A 107 21.69 18.28 9.48
N PHE A 108 20.67 17.44 9.44
CA PHE A 108 20.79 16.04 9.07
C PHE A 108 19.73 15.70 8.03
N VAL A 109 20.19 15.28 6.85
CA VAL A 109 19.32 14.71 5.83
C VAL A 109 18.86 13.33 6.30
N LEU A 110 17.54 13.14 6.37
CA LEU A 110 16.94 11.87 6.77
C LEU A 110 16.30 11.12 5.61
N GLY A 111 16.15 11.75 4.45
CA GLY A 111 15.49 11.13 3.31
C GLY A 111 15.39 12.04 2.10
N THR A 112 15.37 11.43 0.93
CA THR A 112 15.19 12.11 -0.37
C THR A 112 13.97 11.55 -1.09
N GLN A 113 13.33 12.31 -1.98
CA GLN A 113 12.19 11.78 -2.75
C GLN A 113 12.56 10.55 -3.59
N ASP A 114 13.81 10.48 -4.08
CA ASP A 114 14.32 9.34 -4.87
C ASP A 114 14.46 8.06 -4.04
N SER A 115 14.50 8.17 -2.71
CA SER A 115 14.56 7.05 -1.77
C SER A 115 13.18 6.56 -1.29
N ALA A 116 12.10 7.19 -1.77
CA ALA A 116 10.74 6.85 -1.37
C ALA A 116 10.43 5.39 -1.69
N TYR A 117 9.90 4.65 -0.70
CA TYR A 117 9.51 3.26 -0.87
C TYR A 117 8.21 2.94 -0.12
N PHE A 118 7.23 2.39 -0.84
CA PHE A 118 5.94 1.98 -0.26
C PHE A 118 6.00 0.53 0.23
N VAL A 119 5.49 0.30 1.44
CA VAL A 119 5.37 -1.04 2.04
C VAL A 119 3.97 -1.21 2.61
N THR A 120 3.23 -2.23 2.16
CA THR A 120 1.98 -2.63 2.82
C THR A 120 2.31 -3.47 4.05
N ASP A 121 1.63 -3.19 5.16
CA ASP A 121 1.71 -4.01 6.36
C ASP A 121 1.15 -5.43 6.09
N THR A 122 1.86 -6.46 6.53
CA THR A 122 1.47 -7.85 6.29
C THR A 122 0.41 -8.36 7.27
N ASP A 123 0.25 -7.70 8.42
CA ASP A 123 -0.72 -8.03 9.44
C ASP A 123 -2.04 -7.23 9.26
N ASP A 124 -1.96 -6.02 8.68
CA ASP A 124 -3.11 -5.20 8.32
C ASP A 124 -2.96 -4.57 6.92
N ASP A 125 -3.64 -5.15 5.94
CA ASP A 125 -3.53 -4.78 4.54
C ASP A 125 -4.11 -3.40 4.18
N HIS A 126 -4.67 -2.70 5.17
CA HIS A 126 -5.12 -1.31 5.08
C HIS A 126 -4.04 -0.28 5.47
N ILE A 127 -2.91 -0.74 6.04
CA ILE A 127 -1.81 0.14 6.43
C ILE A 127 -0.73 0.12 5.35
N VAL A 128 -0.39 1.31 4.87
CA VAL A 128 0.73 1.52 3.94
C VAL A 128 1.74 2.46 4.57
N PHE A 129 2.98 2.00 4.67
CA PHE A 129 4.12 2.80 5.08
C PHE A 129 4.79 3.43 3.87
N LEU A 130 5.20 4.69 4.02
CA LEU A 130 6.10 5.36 3.10
C LEU A 130 7.43 5.60 3.81
N LEU A 131 8.46 4.92 3.33
CA LEU A 131 9.81 4.98 3.88
C LEU A 131 10.68 5.88 3.02
N TYR A 132 11.64 6.54 3.66
CA TYR A 132 12.70 7.30 3.01
C TYR A 132 14.02 6.94 3.65
N SER A 133 15.12 7.12 2.92
CA SER A 133 16.45 6.92 3.48
C SER A 133 17.49 7.86 2.90
N HIS A 134 18.56 8.07 3.64
CA HIS A 134 19.74 8.78 3.17
C HIS A 134 21.00 8.23 3.85
N THR A 135 22.06 7.99 3.07
CA THR A 135 23.37 7.58 3.59
C THR A 135 24.32 8.78 3.58
N ASP A 136 24.82 9.17 4.74
CA ASP A 136 25.75 10.30 4.86
C ASP A 136 27.18 9.94 4.38
N SER A 137 28.04 10.95 4.31
CA SER A 137 29.44 10.82 3.86
C SER A 137 30.29 9.86 4.70
N TYR A 138 29.82 9.49 5.90
CA TYR A 138 30.49 8.53 6.77
C TYR A 138 29.94 7.11 6.61
N GLY A 139 28.94 6.91 5.74
CA GLY A 139 28.33 5.62 5.47
C GLY A 139 27.18 5.27 6.43
N PHE A 140 26.69 6.22 7.25
CA PHE A 140 25.53 5.96 8.10
C PHE A 140 24.24 6.23 7.35
N THR A 141 23.40 5.20 7.24
CA THR A 141 22.04 5.30 6.70
C THR A 141 21.05 5.67 7.81
N ARG A 142 20.25 6.69 7.56
CA ARG A 142 19.06 7.05 8.34
C ARG A 142 17.82 6.79 7.50
#